data_AF-A0A848HR15-F1
#
_entry.id   AF-A0A848HR15-F1
#
_cell.length_a   1.000
_cell.length_b   1.000
_cell.length_c   1.000
_cell.angle_alpha   90.00
_cell.angle_beta   90.00
_cell.angle_gamma   90.00
#
_symmetry.space_group_name_H-M   'P 1'
#
loop_
_entity.id
_entity.type
_entity.pdbx_description
1 polymer ?
#
loop_
_entity_poly.entity_id
_entity_poly.type
_entity_poly.pdbx_seq_one_letter_code
_entity_poly.pdbx_strand_id
1 'polypeptide(L)'
;MLQKAPRRTRERILELSLGLFNEFGEPNITTTVIAEEMNISPGNLYYHFRNKDDIVNSIFVQFEAEIERILTVPDGRRSNIDDVWLYLHLMFELIWRYRFFYRDLNDLLSRNRKLELHFKLILAHKIKVATQLCEDLRSEQSLEATDAEINAMATNMVVVATYWLSYEYVRNPRKYTEQQAMADALARGCYQVLSQLAPYLRGETRVLFNKLSEDYLKKLK
;
A
#
# COMPACT_ATOMS: atom_id res chain seq x y z
N MET A 1 -22.07 33.14 10.95
CA MET A 1 -21.67 31.72 10.74
C MET A 1 -20.71 31.68 9.56
N LEU A 2 -19.44 31.37 9.78
CA LEU A 2 -18.42 31.33 8.72
C LEU A 2 -18.63 30.06 7.89
N GLN A 3 -19.18 30.20 6.68
CA GLN A 3 -19.13 29.17 5.64
C GLN A 3 -17.66 28.80 5.40
N LYS A 4 -17.20 27.64 5.89
CA LYS A 4 -15.89 27.09 5.53
C LYS A 4 -15.88 26.80 4.03
N ALA A 5 -14.83 27.26 3.36
CA ALA A 5 -14.71 27.26 1.89
C ALA A 5 -15.02 25.89 1.24
N PRO A 6 -15.69 25.86 0.07
CA PRO A 6 -16.18 24.63 -0.60
C PRO A 6 -15.13 23.55 -0.88
N ARG A 7 -13.83 23.91 -1.01
CA ARG A 7 -12.73 22.92 -1.12
C ARG A 7 -12.59 22.04 0.13
N ARG A 8 -12.77 22.63 1.32
CA ARG A 8 -12.67 21.89 2.59
C ARG A 8 -13.78 20.85 2.75
N THR A 9 -14.97 21.08 2.20
CA THR A 9 -16.07 20.10 2.28
C THR A 9 -15.78 18.89 1.40
N ARG A 10 -15.30 19.12 0.15
CA ARG A 10 -14.92 18.03 -0.75
C ARG A 10 -13.83 17.14 -0.13
N GLU A 11 -12.79 17.74 0.44
CA GLU A 11 -11.69 17.02 1.10
C GLU A 11 -12.17 16.22 2.32
N ARG A 12 -13.01 16.82 3.17
CA ARG A 12 -13.60 16.13 4.33
C ARG A 12 -14.47 14.93 3.93
N ILE A 13 -15.22 15.04 2.83
CA ILE A 13 -15.99 13.91 2.29
C ILE A 13 -15.04 12.77 1.91
N LEU A 14 -13.92 13.06 1.23
CA LEU A 14 -12.95 12.04 0.84
C LEU A 14 -12.27 11.39 2.06
N GLU A 15 -11.85 12.18 3.04
CA GLU A 15 -11.23 11.70 4.28
C GLU A 15 -12.17 10.77 5.06
N LEU A 16 -13.41 11.19 5.27
CA LEU A 16 -14.40 10.36 5.95
C LEU A 16 -14.73 9.11 5.14
N SER A 17 -14.94 9.24 3.82
CA SER A 17 -15.25 8.09 2.95
C SER A 17 -14.13 7.06 2.98
N LEU A 18 -12.86 7.50 2.93
CA LEU A 18 -11.71 6.64 3.05
C LEU A 18 -11.74 5.86 4.37
N GLY A 19 -12.03 6.55 5.49
CA GLY A 19 -12.20 5.92 6.81
C GLY A 19 -13.28 4.85 6.81
N LEU A 20 -14.48 5.20 6.34
CA LEU A 20 -15.64 4.30 6.29
C LEU A 20 -15.38 3.09 5.38
N PHE A 21 -14.79 3.27 4.19
CA PHE A 21 -14.46 2.16 3.29
C PHE A 21 -13.41 1.23 3.89
N ASN A 22 -12.40 1.80 4.54
CA ASN A 22 -11.35 1.06 5.21
C ASN A 22 -11.87 0.22 6.39
N GLU A 23 -12.81 0.76 7.16
CA GLU A 23 -13.40 0.10 8.34
C GLU A 23 -14.46 -0.93 7.96
N PHE A 24 -15.43 -0.55 7.12
CA PHE A 24 -16.63 -1.36 6.86
C PHE A 24 -16.65 -2.05 5.50
N GLY A 25 -15.73 -1.72 4.59
CA GLY A 25 -15.78 -2.19 3.20
C GLY A 25 -16.50 -1.22 2.28
N GLU A 26 -15.90 -0.93 1.13
CA GLU A 26 -16.50 -0.06 0.12
C GLU A 26 -17.90 -0.54 -0.34
N PRO A 27 -18.16 -1.86 -0.51
CA PRO A 27 -19.49 -2.33 -0.89
C PRO A 27 -20.59 -2.01 0.13
N ASN A 28 -20.25 -1.92 1.42
CA ASN A 28 -21.21 -1.73 2.52
C ASN A 28 -21.52 -0.26 2.82
N ILE A 29 -20.81 0.68 2.18
CA ILE A 29 -20.99 2.12 2.41
C ILE A 29 -21.69 2.74 1.20
N THR A 30 -22.77 3.49 1.47
CA THR A 30 -23.55 4.23 0.47
C THR A 30 -23.29 5.73 0.57
N THR A 31 -23.61 6.49 -0.48
CA THR A 31 -23.53 7.96 -0.45
C THR A 31 -24.46 8.57 0.61
N THR A 32 -25.57 7.90 0.93
CA THR A 32 -26.48 8.32 2.00
C THR A 32 -25.80 8.22 3.36
N VAL A 33 -25.15 7.08 3.66
CA VAL A 33 -24.39 6.89 4.90
C VAL A 33 -23.28 7.94 5.02
N ILE A 34 -22.54 8.20 3.94
CA ILE A 34 -21.49 9.23 3.94
C ILE A 34 -22.07 10.62 4.24
N ALA A 35 -23.23 10.99 3.67
CA ALA A 35 -23.87 12.28 3.92
C ALA A 35 -24.34 12.41 5.38
N GLU A 36 -24.92 11.35 5.93
CA GLU A 36 -25.36 11.26 7.33
C GLU A 36 -24.19 11.45 8.29
N GLU A 37 -23.11 10.67 8.12
CA GLU A 37 -21.90 10.76 8.95
C GLU A 37 -21.21 12.14 8.83
N MET A 38 -21.23 12.75 7.62
CA MET A 38 -20.76 14.13 7.41
C MET A 38 -21.64 15.20 8.06
N ASN A 39 -22.85 14.85 8.51
CA ASN A 39 -23.91 15.78 8.93
C ASN A 39 -24.24 16.83 7.85
N ILE A 40 -24.40 16.38 6.59
CA ILE A 40 -24.81 17.22 5.45
C ILE A 40 -26.02 16.63 4.73
N SER A 41 -26.74 17.44 3.95
CA SER A 41 -27.83 16.91 3.13
C SER A 41 -27.27 16.06 1.97
N PRO A 42 -28.01 15.04 1.50
CA PRO A 42 -27.63 14.29 0.29
C PRO A 42 -27.37 15.20 -0.91
N GLY A 43 -28.17 16.26 -1.09
CA GLY A 43 -27.98 17.25 -2.15
C GLY A 43 -26.63 17.98 -2.08
N ASN A 44 -26.12 18.25 -0.87
CA ASN A 44 -24.79 18.84 -0.69
C ASN A 44 -23.68 17.85 -1.07
N LEU A 45 -23.83 16.56 -0.74
CA LEU A 45 -22.89 15.54 -1.21
C LEU A 45 -22.93 15.42 -2.74
N TYR A 46 -24.11 15.39 -3.35
CA TYR A 46 -24.29 15.32 -4.80
C TYR A 46 -23.72 16.52 -5.56
N TYR A 47 -23.65 17.69 -4.91
CA TYR A 47 -22.96 18.86 -5.46
C TYR A 47 -21.45 18.61 -5.66
N HIS A 48 -20.83 17.78 -4.82
CA HIS A 48 -19.41 17.45 -4.90
C HIS A 48 -19.12 16.16 -5.66
N PHE A 49 -19.95 15.13 -5.51
CA PHE A 49 -19.76 13.80 -6.11
C PHE A 49 -21.08 13.23 -6.62
N ARG A 50 -21.16 12.86 -7.90
CA ARG A 50 -22.44 12.44 -8.50
C ARG A 50 -22.87 11.04 -8.05
N ASN A 51 -21.90 10.21 -7.67
CA ASN A 51 -22.10 8.84 -7.22
C ASN A 51 -20.92 8.39 -6.35
N LYS A 52 -20.97 7.16 -5.85
CA LYS A 52 -19.89 6.56 -5.04
C LYS A 52 -18.61 6.36 -5.84
N ASP A 53 -18.69 5.99 -7.12
CA ASP A 53 -17.51 5.79 -7.97
C ASP A 53 -16.70 7.07 -8.17
N ASP A 54 -17.35 8.25 -8.23
CA ASP A 54 -16.66 9.54 -8.28
C ASP A 54 -15.82 9.80 -7.01
N ILE A 55 -16.31 9.36 -5.84
CA ILE A 55 -15.59 9.41 -4.56
C ILE A 55 -14.39 8.45 -4.62
N VAL A 56 -14.62 7.19 -4.98
CA VAL A 56 -13.59 6.15 -5.10
C VAL A 56 -12.48 6.59 -6.07
N ASN A 57 -12.84 7.11 -7.24
CA ASN A 57 -11.91 7.63 -8.23
C ASN A 57 -11.11 8.83 -7.72
N SER A 58 -11.72 9.70 -6.92
CA SER A 58 -11.04 10.87 -6.35
C SER A 58 -10.06 10.46 -5.24
N ILE A 59 -10.41 9.48 -4.40
CA ILE A 59 -9.50 8.86 -3.44
C ILE A 59 -8.35 8.16 -4.19
N PHE A 60 -8.66 7.47 -5.29
CA PHE A 60 -7.63 6.79 -6.08
C PHE A 60 -6.60 7.76 -6.65
N VAL A 61 -7.01 8.94 -7.11
CA VAL A 61 -6.07 9.99 -7.55
C VAL A 61 -5.13 10.45 -6.42
N GLN A 62 -5.62 10.54 -5.18
CA GLN A 62 -4.77 10.85 -4.02
C GLN A 62 -3.76 9.73 -3.76
N PHE A 63 -4.22 8.48 -3.80
CA PHE A 63 -3.37 7.30 -3.70
C PHE A 63 -2.30 7.26 -4.80
N GLU A 64 -2.65 7.53 -6.06
CA GLU A 64 -1.71 7.61 -7.19
C GLU A 64 -0.60 8.64 -6.94
N ALA A 65 -0.99 9.85 -6.53
CA ALA A 65 -0.02 10.91 -6.25
C ALA A 65 0.90 10.58 -5.06
N GLU A 66 0.42 9.82 -4.07
CA GLU A 66 1.24 9.35 -2.95
C GLU A 66 2.16 8.20 -3.35
N ILE A 67 1.66 7.21 -4.09
CA ILE A 67 2.48 6.06 -4.48
C ILE A 67 3.57 6.44 -5.47
N GLU A 68 3.31 7.35 -6.40
CA GLU A 68 4.32 7.86 -7.33
C GLU A 68 5.50 8.51 -6.62
N ARG A 69 5.25 9.24 -5.52
CA ARG A 69 6.30 9.84 -4.69
C ARG A 69 7.18 8.78 -4.03
N ILE A 70 6.59 7.66 -3.57
CA ILE A 70 7.35 6.55 -2.97
C ILE A 70 8.13 5.77 -4.04
N LEU A 71 7.55 5.62 -5.24
CA LEU A 71 8.18 4.93 -6.37
C LEU A 71 9.26 5.74 -7.06
N THR A 72 9.48 6.99 -6.66
CA THR A 72 10.58 7.82 -7.15
C THR A 72 11.87 7.39 -6.47
N VAL A 73 12.73 6.68 -7.21
CA VAL A 73 14.08 6.33 -6.74
C VAL A 73 14.93 7.61 -6.72
N PRO A 74 15.60 7.97 -5.60
CA PRO A 74 16.46 9.15 -5.55
C PRO A 74 17.59 9.08 -6.58
N ASP A 75 17.72 10.11 -7.42
CA ASP A 75 18.85 10.24 -8.32
C ASP A 75 20.14 10.53 -7.55
N GLY A 76 21.26 9.90 -7.95
CA GLY A 76 22.61 10.34 -7.57
C GLY A 76 23.37 9.48 -6.57
N ARG A 77 22.78 8.42 -6.00
CA ARG A 77 23.53 7.33 -5.33
C ARG A 77 22.81 5.99 -5.48
N ARG A 78 23.58 4.91 -5.47
CA ARG A 78 23.05 3.54 -5.47
C ARG A 78 22.33 3.26 -4.15
N SER A 79 21.28 2.44 -4.24
CA SER A 79 20.47 2.05 -3.10
C SER A 79 21.16 0.96 -2.28
N ASN A 80 21.17 1.12 -0.96
CA ASN A 80 21.63 0.11 -0.03
C ASN A 80 20.44 -0.61 0.64
N ILE A 81 20.71 -1.52 1.56
CA ILE A 81 19.66 -2.31 2.23
C ILE A 81 18.75 -1.48 3.12
N ASP A 82 19.23 -0.37 3.69
CA ASP A 82 18.40 0.55 4.48
C ASP A 82 17.40 1.29 3.58
N ASP A 83 17.78 1.60 2.34
CA ASP A 83 16.86 2.18 1.35
C ASP A 83 15.75 1.18 0.97
N VAL A 84 16.08 -0.10 0.77
CA VAL A 84 15.08 -1.17 0.55
C VAL A 84 14.13 -1.28 1.73
N TRP A 85 14.68 -1.22 2.95
CA TRP A 85 13.92 -1.29 4.17
C TRP A 85 12.94 -0.11 4.32
N LEU A 86 13.43 1.11 4.11
CA LEU A 86 12.64 2.33 4.15
C LEU A 86 11.53 2.29 3.10
N TYR A 87 11.87 1.91 1.87
CA TYR A 87 10.90 1.76 0.77
C TYR A 87 9.76 0.82 1.17
N LEU A 88 10.06 -0.34 1.74
CA LEU A 88 9.02 -1.28 2.17
C LEU A 88 8.15 -0.72 3.28
N HIS A 89 8.73 -0.04 4.26
CA HIS A 89 7.95 0.60 5.33
C HIS A 89 6.96 1.63 4.78
N LEU A 90 7.43 2.53 3.92
CA LEU A 90 6.59 3.53 3.28
C LEU A 90 5.50 2.88 2.42
N MET A 91 5.85 1.83 1.67
CA MET A 91 4.89 1.08 0.86
C MET A 91 3.79 0.43 1.70
N PHE A 92 4.15 -0.25 2.80
CA PHE A 92 3.17 -0.89 3.67
C PHE A 92 2.31 0.12 4.44
N GLU A 93 2.87 1.26 4.84
CA GLU A 93 2.08 2.35 5.43
C GLU A 93 1.05 2.91 4.43
N LEU A 94 1.44 3.09 3.17
CA LEU A 94 0.53 3.56 2.12
C LEU A 94 -0.56 2.52 1.81
N ILE A 95 -0.16 1.25 1.68
CA ILE A 95 -1.10 0.12 1.51
C ILE A 95 -2.12 0.10 2.65
N TRP A 96 -1.67 0.34 3.90
CA TRP A 96 -2.54 0.39 5.07
C TRP A 96 -3.53 1.56 5.03
N ARG A 97 -3.05 2.76 4.70
CA ARG A 97 -3.85 3.98 4.59
C ARG A 97 -4.98 3.82 3.57
N TYR A 98 -4.70 3.12 2.47
CA TYR A 98 -5.62 2.89 1.37
C TYR A 98 -6.07 1.42 1.25
N ARG A 99 -6.13 0.71 2.38
CA ARG A 99 -6.31 -0.76 2.43
C ARG A 99 -7.57 -1.28 1.75
N PHE A 100 -8.63 -0.49 1.67
CA PHE A 100 -9.84 -0.92 0.97
C PHE A 100 -9.57 -1.21 -0.52
N PHE A 101 -8.67 -0.47 -1.19
CA PHE A 101 -8.29 -0.77 -2.57
C PHE A 101 -7.64 -2.14 -2.71
N TYR A 102 -6.83 -2.56 -1.74
CA TYR A 102 -6.13 -3.83 -1.77
C TYR A 102 -7.02 -5.01 -1.36
N ARG A 103 -7.92 -4.81 -0.38
CA ARG A 103 -8.88 -5.83 0.06
C ARG A 103 -9.93 -6.13 -1.00
N ASP A 104 -10.46 -5.09 -1.64
CA ASP A 104 -11.59 -5.17 -2.58
C ASP A 104 -11.12 -5.06 -4.05
N LEU A 105 -9.83 -5.29 -4.30
CA LEU A 105 -9.17 -4.99 -5.58
C LEU A 105 -9.87 -5.62 -6.78
N ASN A 106 -10.11 -6.93 -6.76
CA ASN A 106 -10.69 -7.65 -7.90
C ASN A 106 -12.07 -7.10 -8.29
N ASP A 107 -12.91 -6.83 -7.29
CA ASP A 107 -14.25 -6.29 -7.48
C ASP A 107 -14.19 -4.87 -8.06
N LEU A 108 -13.35 -4.01 -7.47
CA LEU A 108 -13.14 -2.64 -7.92
C LEU A 108 -12.61 -2.57 -9.35
N LEU A 109 -11.61 -3.40 -9.71
CA LEU A 109 -11.06 -3.41 -11.07
C LEU A 109 -12.08 -3.92 -12.11
N SER A 110 -12.96 -4.84 -11.72
CA SER A 110 -13.96 -5.41 -12.64
C SER A 110 -15.01 -4.40 -13.11
N ARG A 111 -15.33 -3.40 -12.24
CA ARG A 111 -16.35 -2.38 -12.52
C ARG A 111 -15.78 -0.99 -12.83
N ASN A 112 -14.48 -0.76 -12.64
CA ASN A 112 -13.87 0.56 -12.79
C ASN A 112 -12.63 0.53 -13.69
N ARG A 113 -12.84 0.94 -14.96
CA ARG A 113 -11.81 0.95 -16.01
C ARG A 113 -10.60 1.85 -15.68
N LYS A 114 -10.81 2.95 -14.95
CA LYS A 114 -9.70 3.84 -14.57
C LYS A 114 -8.76 3.13 -13.61
N LEU A 115 -9.32 2.53 -12.56
CA LEU A 115 -8.56 1.73 -11.60
C LEU A 115 -7.88 0.56 -12.31
N GLU A 116 -8.57 -0.17 -13.18
CA GLU A 116 -8.01 -1.31 -13.93
C GLU A 116 -6.72 -0.93 -14.68
N LEU A 117 -6.76 0.16 -15.45
CA LEU A 117 -5.62 0.60 -16.26
C LEU A 117 -4.47 1.11 -15.38
N HIS A 118 -4.79 1.93 -14.39
CA HIS A 118 -3.77 2.64 -13.60
C HIS A 118 -3.12 1.73 -12.55
N PHE A 119 -3.89 0.83 -11.92
CA PHE A 119 -3.33 -0.12 -10.96
C PHE A 119 -2.35 -1.09 -11.65
N LYS A 120 -2.60 -1.46 -12.91
CA LYS A 120 -1.66 -2.22 -13.73
C LYS A 120 -0.33 -1.49 -13.91
N LEU A 121 -0.37 -0.17 -14.18
CA LEU A 121 0.83 0.65 -14.31
C LEU A 121 1.59 0.74 -12.98
N ILE A 122 0.87 0.88 -11.86
CA ILE A 122 1.45 0.87 -10.51
C ILE A 122 2.19 -0.45 -10.25
N LEU A 123 1.59 -1.61 -10.56
CA LEU A 123 2.24 -2.91 -10.37
C LEU A 123 3.50 -3.03 -11.22
N ALA A 124 3.44 -2.63 -12.49
CA ALA A 124 4.61 -2.65 -13.38
C ALA A 124 5.73 -1.74 -12.85
N HIS A 125 5.38 -0.55 -12.33
CA HIS A 125 6.35 0.37 -11.76
C HIS A 125 6.97 -0.16 -10.46
N LYS A 126 6.17 -0.77 -9.57
CA LYS A 126 6.68 -1.45 -8.37
C LYS A 126 7.70 -2.54 -8.71
N ILE A 127 7.42 -3.36 -9.73
CA ILE A 127 8.36 -4.40 -10.17
C ILE A 127 9.64 -3.76 -10.66
N LYS A 128 9.55 -2.72 -11.51
CA LYS A 128 10.73 -1.99 -12.01
C LYS A 128 11.59 -1.43 -10.86
N VAL A 129 10.97 -0.81 -9.85
CA VAL A 129 11.68 -0.27 -8.68
C VAL A 129 12.32 -1.40 -7.87
N ALA A 130 11.59 -2.49 -7.59
CA ALA A 130 12.13 -3.63 -6.86
C ALA A 130 13.31 -4.29 -7.59
N THR A 131 13.24 -4.43 -8.92
CA THR A 131 14.36 -4.88 -9.75
C THR A 131 15.54 -3.93 -9.63
N GLN A 132 15.34 -2.61 -9.77
CA GLN A 132 16.42 -1.63 -9.66
C GLN A 132 17.11 -1.68 -8.28
N LEU A 133 16.35 -1.80 -7.20
CA LEU A 133 16.90 -1.94 -5.85
C LEU A 133 17.76 -3.20 -5.70
N CYS A 134 17.34 -4.33 -6.27
CA CYS A 134 18.13 -5.55 -6.26
C CYS A 134 19.41 -5.42 -7.10
N GLU A 135 19.34 -4.73 -8.22
CA GLU A 135 20.49 -4.47 -9.10
C GLU A 135 21.52 -3.55 -8.44
N ASP A 136 21.06 -2.52 -7.73
CA ASP A 136 21.93 -1.66 -6.94
C ASP A 136 22.69 -2.48 -5.88
N LEU A 137 21.98 -3.30 -5.10
CA LEU A 137 22.57 -4.21 -4.11
C LEU A 137 23.58 -5.19 -4.73
N ARG A 138 23.28 -5.72 -5.92
CA ARG A 138 24.18 -6.61 -6.66
C ARG A 138 25.44 -5.88 -7.10
N SER A 139 25.30 -4.65 -7.59
CA SER A 139 26.42 -3.83 -8.03
C SER A 139 27.36 -3.42 -6.89
N GLU A 140 26.87 -3.42 -5.65
CA GLU A 140 27.63 -3.21 -4.41
C GLU A 140 28.14 -4.53 -3.79
N GLN A 141 27.99 -5.67 -4.50
CA GLN A 141 28.37 -7.01 -4.02
C GLN A 141 27.65 -7.45 -2.72
N SER A 142 26.57 -6.76 -2.35
CA SER A 142 25.71 -7.09 -1.20
C SER A 142 24.68 -8.18 -1.52
N LEU A 143 24.44 -8.44 -2.81
CA LEU A 143 23.51 -9.45 -3.32
C LEU A 143 24.17 -10.23 -4.46
N GLU A 144 24.06 -11.56 -4.43
CA GLU A 144 24.57 -12.45 -5.46
C GLU A 144 23.39 -13.23 -6.06
N ALA A 145 22.90 -12.75 -7.21
CA ALA A 145 21.81 -13.36 -7.96
C ALA A 145 21.93 -13.04 -9.46
N THR A 146 21.43 -13.94 -10.29
CA THR A 146 21.27 -13.75 -11.73
C THR A 146 20.12 -12.78 -12.05
N ASP A 147 20.08 -12.24 -13.26
CA ASP A 147 18.98 -11.36 -13.72
C ASP A 147 17.62 -12.08 -13.65
N ALA A 148 17.60 -13.39 -13.94
CA ALA A 148 16.40 -14.21 -13.85
C ALA A 148 15.88 -14.32 -12.42
N GLU A 149 16.78 -14.51 -11.45
CA GLU A 149 16.44 -14.57 -10.03
C GLU A 149 15.97 -13.21 -9.51
N ILE A 150 16.62 -12.11 -9.90
CA ILE A 150 16.20 -10.75 -9.54
C ILE A 150 14.79 -10.46 -10.06
N ASN A 151 14.52 -10.76 -11.32
CA ASN A 151 13.19 -10.54 -11.90
C ASN A 151 12.09 -11.38 -11.22
N ALA A 152 12.40 -12.64 -10.88
CA ALA A 152 11.49 -13.50 -10.15
C ALA A 152 11.23 -12.97 -8.72
N MET A 153 12.28 -12.58 -7.99
CA MET A 153 12.17 -11.99 -6.66
C MET A 153 11.35 -10.70 -6.68
N ALA A 154 11.67 -9.76 -7.57
CA ALA A 154 10.94 -8.50 -7.70
C ALA A 154 9.44 -8.72 -7.95
N THR A 155 9.10 -9.67 -8.83
CA THR A 155 7.71 -10.07 -9.08
C THR A 155 7.06 -10.63 -7.81
N ASN A 156 7.71 -11.58 -7.15
CA ASN A 156 7.18 -12.21 -5.93
C ASN A 156 6.99 -11.22 -4.78
N MET A 157 7.91 -10.27 -4.60
CA MET A 157 7.78 -9.19 -3.63
C MET A 157 6.53 -8.35 -3.86
N VAL A 158 6.27 -7.97 -5.11
CA VAL A 158 5.09 -7.18 -5.48
C VAL A 158 3.81 -7.99 -5.30
N VAL A 159 3.80 -9.28 -5.63
CA VAL A 159 2.67 -10.18 -5.37
C VAL A 159 2.38 -10.27 -3.88
N VAL A 160 3.40 -10.55 -3.06
CA VAL A 160 3.26 -10.64 -1.60
C VAL A 160 2.74 -9.33 -1.03
N ALA A 161 3.37 -8.19 -1.35
CA ALA A 161 2.93 -6.89 -0.83
C ALA A 161 1.50 -6.52 -1.26
N THR A 162 1.09 -6.90 -2.48
CA THR A 162 -0.25 -6.59 -3.00
C THR A 162 -1.35 -7.40 -2.31
N TYR A 163 -1.10 -8.69 -2.03
CA TYR A 163 -2.12 -9.58 -1.45
C TYR A 163 -1.94 -9.87 0.05
N TRP A 164 -0.94 -9.24 0.69
CA TRP A 164 -0.61 -9.47 2.09
C TRP A 164 -1.79 -9.21 3.04
N LEU A 165 -2.50 -8.09 2.86
CA LEU A 165 -3.65 -7.75 3.70
C LEU A 165 -4.81 -8.72 3.54
N SER A 166 -5.04 -9.22 2.32
CA SER A 166 -6.04 -10.25 2.07
C SER A 166 -5.69 -11.58 2.75
N TYR A 167 -4.41 -11.95 2.73
CA TYR A 167 -3.90 -13.11 3.47
C TYR A 167 -4.09 -12.94 4.99
N GLU A 168 -3.71 -11.80 5.56
CA GLU A 168 -3.86 -11.51 6.99
C GLU A 168 -5.32 -11.44 7.44
N TYR A 169 -6.21 -10.91 6.60
CA TYR A 169 -7.64 -10.93 6.84
C TYR A 169 -8.18 -12.36 6.96
N VAL A 170 -7.80 -13.27 6.06
CA VAL A 170 -8.22 -14.68 6.12
C VAL A 170 -7.70 -15.37 7.38
N ARG A 171 -6.50 -15.01 7.85
CA ARG A 171 -5.93 -15.58 9.08
C ARG A 171 -6.68 -15.16 10.34
N ASN A 172 -7.21 -13.94 10.39
CA ASN A 172 -7.86 -13.43 11.60
C ASN A 172 -8.94 -12.37 11.32
N PRO A 173 -10.07 -12.76 10.72
CA PRO A 173 -11.08 -11.80 10.24
C PRO A 173 -11.74 -11.01 11.36
N ARG A 174 -11.82 -11.58 12.58
CA ARG A 174 -12.47 -10.95 13.73
C ARG A 174 -11.61 -9.90 14.44
N LYS A 175 -10.27 -10.00 14.32
CA LYS A 175 -9.32 -9.06 14.91
C LYS A 175 -8.71 -8.10 13.89
N TYR A 176 -9.14 -8.18 12.64
CA TYR A 176 -8.55 -7.39 11.56
C TYR A 176 -8.75 -5.88 11.73
N THR A 177 -9.69 -5.44 12.57
CA THR A 177 -9.88 -4.03 12.88
C THR A 177 -9.10 -3.57 14.12
N GLU A 178 -8.48 -4.48 14.88
CA GLU A 178 -7.70 -4.15 16.08
C GLU A 178 -6.35 -3.51 15.68
N GLN A 179 -6.10 -2.29 16.16
CA GLN A 179 -4.92 -1.51 15.78
C GLN A 179 -3.58 -2.23 16.03
N GLN A 180 -3.46 -3.00 17.12
CA GLN A 180 -2.25 -3.78 17.42
C GLN A 180 -2.06 -4.94 16.44
N ALA A 181 -3.11 -5.72 16.16
CA ALA A 181 -3.05 -6.82 15.21
C ALA A 181 -2.61 -6.35 13.81
N MET A 182 -2.94 -5.10 13.47
CA MET A 182 -2.58 -4.45 12.22
C MET A 182 -1.12 -4.00 12.15
N ALA A 183 -0.61 -3.39 13.21
CA ALA A 183 0.82 -3.07 13.29
C ALA A 183 1.67 -4.35 13.14
N ASP A 184 1.25 -5.44 13.79
CA ASP A 184 1.93 -6.73 13.70
C ASP A 184 1.79 -7.34 12.30
N ALA A 185 0.64 -7.20 11.65
CA ALA A 185 0.41 -7.64 10.27
C ALA A 185 1.34 -6.92 9.29
N LEU A 186 1.47 -5.60 9.38
CA LEU A 186 2.39 -4.83 8.53
C LEU A 186 3.83 -5.25 8.75
N ALA A 187 4.24 -5.43 10.01
CA ALA A 187 5.58 -5.90 10.34
C ALA A 187 5.87 -7.27 9.72
N ARG A 188 4.95 -8.25 9.84
CA ARG A 188 5.07 -9.54 9.16
C ARG A 188 5.19 -9.38 7.65
N GLY A 189 4.41 -8.50 7.04
CA GLY A 189 4.45 -8.23 5.60
C GLY A 189 5.82 -7.77 5.12
N CYS A 190 6.39 -6.76 5.78
CA CYS A 190 7.75 -6.30 5.52
C CYS A 190 8.76 -7.46 5.61
N TYR A 191 8.68 -8.26 6.67
CA TYR A 191 9.56 -9.40 6.86
C TYR A 191 9.42 -10.44 5.74
N GLN A 192 8.21 -10.79 5.32
CA GLN A 192 7.98 -11.78 4.26
C GLN A 192 8.53 -11.33 2.91
N VAL A 193 8.39 -10.03 2.59
CA VAL A 193 8.94 -9.46 1.36
C VAL A 193 10.47 -9.47 1.39
N LEU A 194 11.09 -9.04 2.49
CA LEU A 194 12.55 -9.05 2.63
C LEU A 194 13.14 -10.46 2.69
N SER A 195 12.40 -11.43 3.24
CA SER A 195 12.83 -12.82 3.31
C SER A 195 13.10 -13.44 1.95
N GLN A 196 12.52 -12.89 0.86
CA GLN A 196 12.82 -13.30 -0.51
C GLN A 196 14.27 -13.01 -0.90
N LEU A 197 14.87 -11.92 -0.39
CA LEU A 197 16.27 -11.57 -0.65
C LEU A 197 17.25 -12.41 0.15
N ALA A 198 16.81 -12.91 1.31
CA ALA A 198 17.64 -13.51 2.33
C ALA A 198 18.67 -14.53 1.81
N PRO A 199 18.32 -15.48 0.90
CA PRO A 199 19.27 -16.46 0.37
C PRO A 199 20.39 -15.85 -0.50
N TYR A 200 20.13 -14.68 -1.08
CA TYR A 200 21.00 -14.01 -2.05
C TYR A 200 21.88 -12.92 -1.41
N LEU A 201 21.55 -12.46 -0.20
CA LEU A 201 22.34 -11.46 0.51
C LEU A 201 23.72 -12.01 0.90
N ARG A 202 24.73 -11.15 0.86
CA ARG A 202 26.13 -11.44 1.19
C ARG A 202 26.71 -10.41 2.17
N GLY A 203 27.87 -10.71 2.72
CA GLY A 203 28.65 -9.79 3.55
C GLY A 203 27.90 -9.23 4.75
N GLU A 204 28.16 -7.96 5.06
CA GLU A 204 27.53 -7.23 6.17
C GLU A 204 26.01 -7.09 6.01
N THR A 205 25.53 -6.98 4.77
CA THR A 205 24.10 -6.88 4.44
C THR A 205 23.31 -8.10 4.91
N ARG A 206 23.88 -9.31 4.79
CA ARG A 206 23.28 -10.54 5.34
C ARG A 206 23.18 -10.51 6.87
N VAL A 207 24.21 -10.00 7.54
CA VAL A 207 24.24 -9.87 9.01
C VAL A 207 23.20 -8.86 9.49
N LEU A 208 23.12 -7.71 8.82
CA LEU A 208 22.13 -6.68 9.10
C LEU A 208 20.71 -7.20 8.89
N PHE A 209 20.44 -7.91 7.79
CA PHE A 209 19.15 -8.57 7.56
C PHE A 209 18.77 -9.53 8.69
N ASN A 210 19.70 -10.36 9.18
CA ASN A 210 19.42 -11.30 10.27
C ASN A 210 19.08 -10.55 11.57
N LYS A 211 19.82 -9.49 11.90
CA LYS A 211 19.56 -8.65 13.07
C LYS A 211 18.18 -7.98 12.99
N LEU A 212 17.86 -7.38 11.84
CA LEU A 212 16.56 -6.77 11.60
C LEU A 212 15.44 -7.82 11.68
N SER A 213 15.64 -9.00 11.09
CA SER A 213 14.69 -10.11 11.14
C SER A 213 14.38 -10.57 12.56
N GLU A 214 15.41 -10.70 13.42
CA GLU A 214 15.22 -11.06 14.82
C GLU A 214 14.35 -10.05 15.57
N ASP A 215 14.52 -8.76 15.32
CA ASP A 215 13.72 -7.71 15.96
C ASP A 215 12.24 -7.78 15.53
N TYR A 216 11.96 -8.17 14.28
CA TYR A 216 10.60 -8.42 13.81
C TYR A 216 10.02 -9.65 14.46
N LEU A 217 10.77 -10.75 14.47
CA LEU A 217 10.31 -12.00 15.08
C LEU A 217 10.08 -11.88 16.59
N LYS A 218 10.82 -11.01 17.29
CA LYS A 218 10.59 -10.70 18.72
C LYS A 218 9.30 -9.91 18.94
N LYS A 219 9.00 -8.94 18.07
CA LYS A 219 7.74 -8.16 18.12
C LYS A 219 6.50 -8.99 17.80
N LEU A 220 6.68 -10.16 17.17
CA LEU A 220 5.61 -11.06 16.75
C LEU A 220 5.30 -12.20 17.74
N LYS A 221 6.07 -12.30 18.84
CA LYS A 221 5.83 -13.25 19.94
C LYS A 221 5.01 -12.58 21.04
#